data_AF-A0A7J2HG82-F1
#
_entry.id   AF-A0A7J2HG82-F1
#
_cell.length_a   1.000
_cell.length_b   1.000
_cell.length_c   1.000
_cell.angle_alpha   90.00
_cell.angle_beta   90.00
_cell.angle_gamma   90.00
#
_symmetry.space_group_name_H-M   'P 1'
#
loop_
_entity.id
_entity.type
_entity.pdbx_description
1 polymer ?
#
loop_
_entity_poly.entity_id
_entity_poly.type
_entity_poly.pdbx_seq_one_letter_code
_entity_poly.pdbx_strand_id
1 'polypeptide(L)'
;MEIDRKTFRKLFPNLYREMELKKMSIAIDAVRLDEAEAEKEASRPKGPTMPTPIDYLRRCDTDEEALEVISYLEKRGEITSRHAERLRKQVTEHGVRSFGKKREWGYYSTKYLGDGAKE
;
A
#
# COMPACT_ATOMS: atom_id res chain seq x y z
N MET A 1 12.88 -8.71 -23.06
CA MET A 1 13.65 -9.96 -23.19
C MET A 1 12.99 -10.95 -22.25
N GLU A 2 12.25 -11.92 -22.78
CA GLU A 2 11.62 -12.97 -21.95
C GLU A 2 12.58 -14.16 -21.88
N ILE A 3 13.04 -14.50 -20.68
CA ILE A 3 13.85 -15.69 -20.42
C ILE A 3 12.93 -16.72 -19.76
N ASP A 4 12.85 -17.93 -20.30
CA ASP A 4 12.04 -18.97 -19.69
C ASP A 4 12.64 -19.43 -18.35
N ARG A 5 11.76 -19.88 -17.44
CA ARG A 5 12.15 -20.26 -16.07
C ARG A 5 13.21 -21.37 -16.02
N LYS A 6 13.23 -22.29 -16.99
CA LYS A 6 14.23 -23.38 -17.02
C LYS A 6 15.60 -22.83 -17.44
N THR A 7 15.65 -21.96 -18.43
CA THR A 7 16.88 -21.28 -18.87
C THR A 7 17.41 -20.36 -17.77
N PHE A 8 16.54 -19.60 -17.10
CA PHE A 8 16.94 -18.77 -15.96
C PHE A 8 17.56 -19.59 -14.83
N ARG A 9 16.97 -20.75 -14.49
CA ARG A 9 17.53 -21.67 -13.48
C ARG A 9 18.91 -22.23 -13.87
N LYS A 10 19.17 -22.47 -15.16
CA LYS A 10 20.47 -22.94 -15.64
C LYS A 10 21.54 -21.84 -15.59
N LEU A 11 21.18 -20.63 -16.00
CA LEU A 11 22.09 -19.49 -16.06
C LEU A 11 22.39 -18.92 -14.66
N PHE A 12 21.39 -18.86 -13.78
CA PHE A 12 21.47 -18.25 -12.45
C PHE A 12 20.95 -19.19 -11.34
N PRO A 13 21.61 -20.33 -11.09
CA PRO A 13 21.09 -21.37 -10.20
C PRO A 13 20.94 -20.91 -8.75
N ASN A 14 21.85 -20.06 -8.26
CA ASN A 14 21.81 -19.55 -6.90
C ASN A 14 20.72 -18.47 -6.73
N LEU A 15 20.60 -17.53 -7.67
CA LEU A 15 19.55 -16.51 -7.65
C LEU A 15 18.16 -17.14 -7.75
N TYR A 16 18.00 -18.16 -8.61
CA TYR A 16 16.76 -18.93 -8.68
C TYR A 16 16.41 -19.57 -7.34
N ARG A 17 17.39 -20.20 -6.66
CA ARG A 17 17.19 -20.77 -5.31
C ARG A 17 16.81 -19.72 -4.28
N GLU A 18 17.47 -18.55 -4.30
CA GLU A 18 17.16 -17.45 -3.38
C GLU A 18 15.73 -16.93 -3.57
N MET A 19 15.30 -16.74 -4.82
CA MET A 19 13.95 -16.31 -5.16
C MET A 19 12.90 -17.35 -4.76
N GLU A 20 13.11 -18.64 -5.07
CA GLU A 20 12.20 -19.73 -4.71
C GLU A 20 12.08 -19.92 -3.20
N LEU A 21 13.21 -19.90 -2.49
CA LEU A 21 13.26 -20.06 -1.04
C LEU A 21 12.90 -18.76 -0.31
N LYS A 22 12.70 -17.65 -1.04
CA LYS A 22 12.50 -16.29 -0.50
C LYS A 22 13.57 -15.92 0.54
N LYS A 23 14.80 -16.41 0.34
CA LYS A 23 15.92 -16.13 1.24
C LYS A 23 16.26 -14.64 1.10
N MET A 24 16.25 -13.90 2.22
CA MET A 24 16.50 -12.44 2.25
C MET A 24 15.48 -11.59 1.46
N SER A 25 14.21 -12.02 1.35
CA SER A 25 13.17 -11.21 0.71
C SER A 25 12.59 -10.14 1.64
N ILE A 26 12.30 -8.95 1.10
CA ILE A 26 11.49 -7.93 1.76
C ILE A 26 10.13 -7.87 1.07
N ALA A 27 9.05 -7.96 1.84
CA ALA A 27 7.70 -7.80 1.30
C ALA A 27 7.41 -6.32 1.03
N ILE A 28 6.99 -6.02 -0.18
CA ILE A 28 6.46 -4.69 -0.52
C ILE A 28 5.02 -4.63 0.01
N ASP A 29 4.78 -3.75 0.99
CA ASP A 29 3.42 -3.57 1.54
C ASP A 29 2.55 -2.68 0.64
N ALA A 30 3.13 -1.67 -0.01
CA ALA A 30 2.40 -0.69 -0.81
C ALA A 30 3.28 -0.06 -1.89
N VAL A 31 2.67 0.34 -3.01
CA VAL A 31 3.33 1.10 -4.08
C VAL A 31 2.88 2.55 -4.02
N ARG A 32 3.85 3.48 -3.96
CA ARG A 32 3.62 4.92 -4.01
C ARG A 32 4.28 5.47 -5.26
N LEU A 33 3.50 6.15 -6.09
CA LEU A 33 3.96 6.74 -7.35
C LEU A 33 4.59 8.13 -7.16
N ASP A 34 4.32 8.78 -6.02
CA ASP A 34 4.82 10.10 -5.68
C ASP A 34 6.00 9.99 -4.71
N GLU A 35 7.16 10.52 -5.10
CA GLU A 35 8.41 10.41 -4.34
C GLU A 35 8.34 11.19 -3.02
N ALA A 36 7.82 12.42 -3.03
CA ALA A 36 7.70 13.25 -1.83
C ALA A 36 6.73 12.62 -0.81
N GLU A 37 5.64 12.03 -1.27
CA GLU A 37 4.72 11.28 -0.42
C GLU A 37 5.37 10.02 0.17
N ALA A 38 6.18 9.31 -0.64
CA ALA A 38 6.92 8.14 -0.19
C ALA A 38 7.92 8.47 0.90
N GLU A 39 8.70 9.55 0.74
CA GLU A 39 9.64 10.02 1.76
C GLU A 39 8.93 10.45 3.04
N LYS A 40 7.82 11.19 2.92
CA LYS A 40 7.04 11.63 4.07
C LYS A 40 6.52 10.45 4.89
N GLU A 41 6.01 9.42 4.23
CA GLU A 41 5.54 8.22 4.93
C GLU A 41 6.69 7.38 5.50
N ALA A 42 7.83 7.30 4.82
CA ALA A 42 9.02 6.61 5.34
C ALA A 42 9.58 7.29 6.60
N SER A 43 9.50 8.63 6.66
CA SER A 43 9.94 9.42 7.81
C SER A 43 8.91 9.47 8.96
N ARG A 44 7.72 8.91 8.75
CA ARG A 44 6.61 9.00 9.71
C ARG A 44 6.97 8.29 11.03
N PRO A 45 6.68 8.91 12.19
CA PRO A 45 6.91 8.28 13.48
C PRO A 45 6.18 6.94 13.60
N LYS A 46 6.82 5.95 14.23
CA LYS A 46 6.22 4.63 14.48
C LYS A 46 5.10 4.63 15.52
N GLY A 47 4.84 5.77 16.18
CA GLY A 47 3.80 5.93 17.19
C GLY A 47 2.43 6.32 16.62
N PRO A 48 1.45 6.60 17.51
CA PRO A 48 0.11 7.02 17.12
C PRO A 48 0.19 8.31 16.30
N THR A 49 -0.35 8.26 15.08
CA THR A 49 -0.39 9.41 14.17
C THR A 49 -1.75 9.48 13.51
N MET A 50 -2.15 10.70 13.12
CA MET A 50 -3.39 10.91 12.39
C MET A 50 -3.38 10.13 11.07
N PRO A 51 -4.50 9.49 10.68
CA PRO A 51 -4.60 8.79 9.39
C PRO A 51 -4.31 9.73 8.22
N THR A 52 -3.58 9.22 7.23
CA THR A 52 -3.37 9.89 5.93
C THR A 52 -4.47 9.50 4.94
N PRO A 53 -4.60 10.21 3.81
CA PRO A 53 -5.47 9.80 2.71
C PRO A 53 -5.32 8.31 2.33
N ILE A 54 -4.07 7.84 2.21
CA ILE A 54 -3.76 6.44 1.91
C ILE A 54 -4.26 5.50 3.02
N ASP A 55 -4.18 5.91 4.29
CA ASP A 55 -4.69 5.10 5.39
C ASP A 55 -6.20 4.89 5.30
N TYR A 56 -6.96 5.87 4.79
CA TYR A 56 -8.39 5.72 4.50
C TYR A 56 -8.62 4.77 3.32
N LEU A 57 -7.88 4.92 2.22
CA LEU A 57 -8.01 4.03 1.05
C LEU A 57 -7.71 2.56 1.38
N ARG A 58 -6.75 2.31 2.28
CA ARG A 58 -6.45 0.94 2.74
C ARG A 58 -7.59 0.31 3.55
N ARG A 59 -8.57 1.08 4.03
CA ARG A 59 -9.76 0.56 4.74
C ARG A 59 -10.90 0.20 3.80
N CYS A 60 -10.95 0.80 2.62
CA CYS A 60 -11.99 0.49 1.65
C CYS A 60 -11.97 -0.99 1.30
N ASP A 61 -13.08 -1.51 0.82
CA ASP A 61 -13.22 -2.88 0.32
C ASP A 61 -13.10 -2.92 -1.21
N THR A 62 -13.73 -1.95 -1.89
CA THR A 62 -13.82 -1.91 -3.35
C THR A 62 -13.18 -0.66 -3.96
N ASP A 63 -13.00 -0.70 -5.27
CA ASP A 63 -12.46 0.44 -6.04
C ASP A 63 -13.45 1.60 -6.06
N GLU A 64 -14.76 1.32 -6.11
CA GLU A 64 -15.81 2.34 -6.06
C GLU A 64 -15.78 3.11 -4.74
N GLU A 65 -15.67 2.40 -3.62
CA GLU A 65 -15.56 3.03 -2.30
C GLU A 65 -14.30 3.91 -2.22
N ALA A 66 -13.19 3.44 -2.77
CA ALA A 66 -11.95 4.22 -2.81
C ALA A 66 -12.12 5.52 -3.62
N LEU A 67 -12.81 5.47 -4.78
CA LEU A 67 -13.09 6.65 -5.60
C LEU A 67 -14.01 7.66 -4.91
N GLU A 68 -14.99 7.18 -4.13
CA GLU A 68 -15.85 8.02 -3.30
C GLU A 68 -15.05 8.71 -2.19
N VAL A 69 -14.20 7.97 -1.48
CA VAL A 69 -13.31 8.50 -0.45
C VAL A 69 -12.37 9.56 -1.03
N ILE A 70 -11.75 9.31 -2.18
CA ILE A 70 -10.91 10.30 -2.86
C ILE A 70 -11.71 11.58 -3.17
N SER A 71 -12.91 11.42 -3.71
CA SER A 71 -13.78 12.56 -4.05
C SER A 71 -14.21 13.34 -2.79
N TYR A 72 -14.45 12.65 -1.68
CA TYR A 72 -14.78 13.27 -0.40
C TYR A 72 -13.60 14.07 0.17
N LEU A 73 -12.40 13.48 0.18
CA LEU A 73 -11.18 14.14 0.67
C LEU A 73 -10.83 15.38 -0.18
N GLU A 74 -11.01 15.29 -1.50
CA GLU A 74 -10.81 16.42 -2.41
C GLU A 74 -11.80 17.55 -2.14
N LYS A 75 -13.10 17.25 -2.01
CA LYS A 75 -14.14 18.24 -1.69
C LYS A 75 -13.88 18.96 -0.37
N ARG A 76 -13.27 18.30 0.61
CA ARG A 76 -12.89 18.89 1.90
C ARG A 76 -11.57 19.65 1.86
N GLY A 77 -10.84 19.61 0.76
CA GLY A 77 -9.52 20.22 0.62
C GLY A 77 -8.42 19.49 1.41
N GLU A 78 -8.65 18.26 1.86
CA GLU A 78 -7.62 17.45 2.53
C GLU A 78 -6.55 16.96 1.53
N ILE A 79 -6.92 16.85 0.25
CA ILE A 79 -6.02 16.56 -0.86
C ILE A 79 -6.22 17.56 -1.99
N THR A 80 -5.14 17.87 -2.71
CA THR A 80 -5.21 18.70 -3.92
C THR A 80 -5.83 17.93 -5.08
N SER A 81 -6.45 18.62 -6.04
CA SER A 81 -7.01 17.96 -7.23
C SER A 81 -5.98 17.16 -8.02
N ARG A 82 -4.75 17.68 -8.15
CA ARG A 82 -3.65 16.94 -8.79
C ARG A 82 -3.32 15.64 -8.04
N HIS A 83 -3.39 15.65 -6.71
CA HIS A 83 -3.16 14.44 -5.92
C HIS A 83 -4.34 13.46 -6.02
N ALA A 84 -5.58 13.97 -5.93
CA ALA A 84 -6.79 13.18 -6.15
C ALA A 84 -6.80 12.48 -7.50
N GLU A 85 -6.44 13.17 -8.58
CA GLU A 85 -6.34 12.60 -9.92
C GLU A 85 -5.33 11.45 -10.00
N ARG A 86 -4.15 11.58 -9.37
CA ARG A 86 -3.17 10.48 -9.28
C ARG A 86 -3.73 9.28 -8.54
N LEU A 87 -4.42 9.50 -7.42
CA LEU A 87 -5.02 8.43 -6.64
C LEU A 87 -6.13 7.71 -7.44
N ARG A 88 -7.00 8.44 -8.14
CA ARG A 88 -8.04 7.88 -9.01
C ARG A 88 -7.41 7.00 -10.10
N LYS A 89 -6.37 7.51 -10.78
CA LYS A 89 -5.65 6.76 -11.81
C LYS A 89 -5.08 5.46 -11.26
N GLN A 90 -4.43 5.50 -10.09
CA GLN A 90 -3.88 4.30 -9.45
C GLN A 90 -4.96 3.29 -9.05
N VAL A 91 -6.13 3.73 -8.56
CA VAL A 91 -7.28 2.84 -8.32
C VAL A 91 -7.74 2.20 -9.63
N THR A 92 -7.96 2.99 -10.68
CA THR A 92 -8.48 2.48 -11.95
C THR A 92 -7.51 1.53 -12.66
N GLU A 93 -6.20 1.76 -12.58
CA GLU A 93 -5.19 0.94 -13.27
C GLU A 93 -4.76 -0.29 -12.47
N HIS A 94 -4.76 -0.21 -11.14
CA HIS A 94 -4.13 -1.24 -10.28
C HIS A 94 -5.03 -1.74 -9.14
N GLY A 95 -6.21 -1.17 -8.99
CA GLY A 95 -7.14 -1.45 -7.91
C GLY A 95 -6.72 -0.80 -6.58
N VAL A 96 -7.65 -0.76 -5.63
CA VAL A 96 -7.46 -0.20 -4.29
C VAL A 96 -6.38 -0.93 -3.49
N ARG A 97 -6.12 -2.21 -3.79
CA ARG A 97 -5.04 -2.98 -3.13
C ARG A 97 -3.63 -2.53 -3.53
N SER A 98 -3.47 -1.69 -4.56
CA SER A 98 -2.17 -1.10 -4.90
C SER A 98 -1.61 -0.19 -3.79
N PHE A 99 -2.49 0.39 -2.96
CA PHE A 99 -2.12 1.16 -1.76
C PHE A 99 -1.70 0.29 -0.58
N GLY A 100 -1.82 -1.03 -0.73
CA GLY A 100 -1.34 -2.04 0.19
C GLY A 100 -2.41 -2.87 0.87
N LYS A 101 -1.99 -3.68 1.84
CA LYS A 101 -2.88 -4.61 2.54
C LYS A 101 -4.04 -3.89 3.23
N LYS A 102 -5.21 -4.52 3.23
CA LYS A 102 -6.42 -4.02 3.88
C LYS A 102 -6.17 -3.78 5.37
N ARG A 103 -6.65 -2.65 5.87
CA ARG A 103 -6.71 -2.36 7.30
C ARG A 103 -8.08 -2.77 7.82
N GLU A 104 -8.09 -3.82 8.62
CA GLU A 104 -9.31 -4.33 9.23
C GLU A 104 -9.86 -3.39 10.30
N TRP A 105 -11.11 -3.64 10.67
CA TRP A 105 -11.71 -2.99 11.83
C TRP A 105 -10.85 -3.23 13.08
N GLY A 106 -10.78 -2.22 13.97
CA GLY A 106 -9.91 -2.27 15.15
C GLY A 106 -8.42 -2.04 14.88
N TYR A 107 -7.97 -1.87 13.62
CA TYR A 107 -6.54 -1.72 13.28
C TYR A 107 -5.77 -0.74 14.16
N TYR A 108 -6.31 0.46 14.40
CA TYR A 108 -5.63 1.48 15.21
C TYR A 108 -5.57 1.10 16.70
N SER A 109 -6.65 0.50 17.20
CA SER A 109 -6.70 0.01 18.58
C SER A 109 -5.67 -1.10 18.79
N THR A 110 -5.63 -2.10 17.90
CA THR A 110 -4.63 -3.18 17.97
C THR A 110 -3.21 -2.63 17.83
N LYS A 111 -2.99 -1.71 16.89
CA LYS A 111 -1.66 -1.18 16.56
C LYS A 111 -1.06 -0.33 17.68
N TYR A 112 -1.86 0.48 18.36
CA TYR A 112 -1.35 1.50 19.30
C TYR A 112 -1.73 1.28 20.76
N LEU A 113 -2.79 0.52 21.05
CA LEU A 113 -3.25 0.28 22.42
C LEU A 113 -2.88 -1.11 22.94
N GLY A 114 -2.59 -2.09 22.07
CA GLY A 114 -2.19 -3.45 22.44
C GLY A 114 -3.31 -4.24 23.13
N ASP A 115 -3.87 -5.25 22.47
CA ASP A 115 -4.85 -6.22 23.01
C ASP A 115 -5.88 -5.68 24.01
N GLY A 116 -6.54 -4.56 23.65
CA GLY A 116 -7.57 -3.91 24.46
C GLY A 116 -9.00 -4.05 23.92
N ALA A 117 -9.28 -5.06 23.09
CA ALA A 117 -10.65 -5.37 22.66
C ALA A 117 -10.76 -6.84 22.26
N LYS A 118 -10.66 -7.73 23.25
CA LYS A 118 -11.38 -9.01 23.17
C LYS A 118 -12.78 -8.72 23.70
N GLU A 119 -13.76 -8.63 22.81
CA GLU A 119 -15.14 -8.96 23.18
C GLU A 119 -15.32 -10.48 23.07
#